data_AF-A0A7S0WXN2-F1
#
_entry.id   AF-A0A7S0WXN2-F1
#
_cell.length_a   1.000
_cell.length_b   1.000
_cell.length_c   1.000
_cell.angle_alpha   90.00
_cell.angle_beta   90.00
_cell.angle_gamma   90.00
#
_symmetry.space_group_name_H-M   'P 1'
#
loop_
_entity.id
_entity.type
_entity.pdbx_description
1 polymer ?
#
loop_
_entity_poly.entity_id
_entity_poly.type
_entity_poly.pdbx_seq_one_letter_code
_entity_poly.pdbx_strand_id
1 'polypeptide(L)'
;QSRDCKLGLSLADFSILHDLVCFFTPVTLFVVHWYIFFCLWPWLQRNGLARWCTVVGLTASWFSGWYYLQLRDPYWINELAVTLWVLGGWWHLLEAAAYPHDKRPETFGAFLLYYAIAMRPQVMRHLPPRKPGHSISYVQRLRNMLPPLAKGLCEYAACGAINAWLMCQPTDATLHGPLPYRVLVSGAFGLALYFHLSYFFHSMCLLGMLVGQRPEEWPPAFRQPWLSSGPEEFWNHRWHQMFRWWFARLVYTPTQHLLRKALGVPPPKHHSHGASSHRSSGAAHLLLQAVPVIAVFAASGLFHELLVHVFFGRATGHQLAFFMFHALVLLAQRAALMAAGLHAGKEGSITAGSSRSKGDGMTQGKAEQSEATEEEEVDADGS
;
A
#
# COMPACT_ATOMS: atom_id res chain seq x y z
N GLN A 1 1.81 0.54 -44.04
CA GLN A 1 0.82 1.61 -44.24
C GLN A 1 0.55 2.26 -42.89
N SER A 2 1.36 3.23 -42.51
CA SER A 2 1.17 4.07 -41.32
C SER A 2 0.19 5.18 -41.68
N ARG A 3 -0.95 5.26 -40.98
CA ARG A 3 -1.75 6.49 -40.97
C ARG A 3 -1.20 7.35 -39.85
N ASP A 4 -0.48 8.40 -40.23
CA ASP A 4 -0.03 9.44 -39.33
C ASP A 4 -1.24 10.12 -38.68
N CYS A 5 -1.30 10.02 -37.35
CA CYS A 5 -2.28 10.72 -36.54
C CYS A 5 -1.85 12.20 -36.51
N LYS A 6 -2.65 13.08 -37.12
CA LYS A 6 -2.38 14.52 -37.33
C LYS A 6 -2.17 15.36 -36.06
N LEU A 7 -2.20 14.75 -34.87
CA LEU A 7 -2.07 15.44 -33.58
C LEU A 7 -0.65 15.42 -32.97
N GLY A 8 0.31 14.72 -33.59
CA GLY A 8 1.71 14.71 -33.11
C GLY A 8 1.92 14.07 -31.73
N LEU A 9 0.90 13.41 -31.17
CA LEU A 9 0.97 12.69 -29.89
C LEU A 9 1.52 11.29 -30.11
N SER A 10 2.54 10.91 -29.34
CA SER A 10 3.12 9.57 -29.36
C SER A 10 2.21 8.57 -28.63
N LEU A 11 2.37 7.28 -28.89
CA LEU A 11 1.67 6.19 -28.18
C LEU A 11 1.87 6.26 -26.64
N ALA A 12 2.95 6.85 -26.17
CA ALA A 12 3.21 7.06 -24.75
C ALA A 12 2.31 8.16 -24.14
N ASP A 13 2.04 9.24 -24.88
CA ASP A 13 1.15 10.33 -24.47
C ASP A 13 -0.31 9.86 -24.40
N PHE A 14 -0.67 8.88 -25.23
CA PHE A 14 -1.98 8.25 -25.20
C PHE A 14 -2.22 7.50 -23.89
N SER A 15 -1.22 6.82 -23.30
CA SER A 15 -1.40 6.12 -22.01
C SER A 15 -1.62 7.09 -20.84
N ILE A 16 -0.91 8.23 -20.82
CA ILE A 16 -1.03 9.20 -19.72
C ILE A 16 -2.35 9.96 -19.81
N LEU A 17 -2.74 10.41 -21.01
CA LEU A 17 -4.03 11.07 -21.22
C LEU A 17 -5.19 10.09 -20.96
N HIS A 18 -5.03 8.83 -21.38
CA HIS A 18 -5.97 7.76 -21.09
C HIS A 18 -6.09 7.54 -19.58
N ASP A 19 -4.99 7.41 -18.84
CA ASP A 19 -4.98 7.22 -17.38
C ASP A 19 -5.59 8.41 -16.62
N LEU A 20 -5.34 9.65 -17.07
CA LEU A 20 -5.95 10.86 -16.49
C LEU A 20 -7.45 10.92 -16.76
N VAL A 21 -7.89 10.74 -18.01
CA VAL A 21 -9.32 10.71 -18.36
C VAL A 21 -10.02 9.58 -17.61
N CYS A 22 -9.37 8.43 -17.53
CA CYS A 22 -9.81 7.28 -16.79
C CYS A 22 -9.94 7.56 -15.30
N PHE A 23 -8.97 8.19 -14.64
CA PHE A 23 -9.07 8.49 -13.21
C PHE A 23 -10.09 9.61 -12.90
N PHE A 24 -10.06 10.70 -13.66
CA PHE A 24 -10.90 11.87 -13.38
C PHE A 24 -12.36 11.66 -13.76
N THR A 25 -12.67 10.96 -14.86
CA THR A 25 -14.06 10.75 -15.30
C THR A 25 -14.95 10.05 -14.25
N PRO A 26 -14.59 8.92 -13.64
CA PRO A 26 -15.38 8.30 -12.59
C PRO A 26 -15.38 9.08 -11.28
N VAL A 27 -14.31 9.80 -10.93
CA VAL A 27 -14.35 10.70 -9.76
C VAL A 27 -15.35 11.83 -10.01
N THR A 28 -15.34 12.45 -11.20
CA THR A 28 -16.32 13.45 -11.60
C THR A 28 -17.73 12.88 -11.69
N LEU A 29 -17.92 11.69 -12.29
CA LEU A 29 -19.23 11.03 -12.36
C LEU A 29 -19.75 10.67 -10.98
N PHE A 30 -18.89 10.18 -10.07
CA PHE A 30 -19.23 9.90 -8.69
C PHE A 30 -19.66 11.18 -7.97
N VAL A 31 -18.89 12.26 -8.07
CA VAL A 31 -19.21 13.56 -7.44
C VAL A 31 -20.49 14.16 -8.00
N VAL A 32 -20.71 14.12 -9.32
CA VAL A 32 -21.93 14.63 -9.97
C VAL A 32 -23.15 13.79 -9.59
N HIS A 33 -23.05 12.46 -9.59
CA HIS A 33 -24.14 11.59 -9.14
C HIS A 33 -24.44 11.78 -7.65
N TRP A 34 -23.41 11.95 -6.83
CA TRP A 34 -23.56 12.19 -5.40
C TRP A 34 -24.21 13.55 -5.13
N TYR A 35 -23.86 14.59 -5.90
CA TYR A 35 -24.51 15.90 -5.86
C TYR A 35 -25.99 15.83 -6.27
N ILE A 36 -26.31 15.14 -7.38
CA ILE A 36 -27.69 14.93 -7.82
C ILE A 36 -28.49 14.17 -6.76
N PHE A 37 -27.90 13.11 -6.18
CA PHE A 37 -28.54 12.34 -5.11
C PHE A 37 -28.80 13.19 -3.87
N PHE A 38 -27.82 14.00 -3.44
CA PHE A 38 -27.96 14.90 -2.30
C PHE A 38 -29.05 15.95 -2.53
N CYS A 39 -29.17 16.50 -3.74
CA CYS A 39 -30.24 17.43 -4.12
C CYS A 39 -31.62 16.76 -4.13
N LEU A 40 -31.71 15.48 -4.51
CA LEU A 40 -32.97 14.72 -4.57
C LEU A 40 -33.36 14.08 -3.23
N TRP A 41 -32.43 13.98 -2.27
CA TRP A 41 -32.63 13.31 -0.98
C TRP A 41 -33.84 13.82 -0.18
N PRO A 42 -34.09 15.13 -0.04
CA PRO A 42 -35.26 15.63 0.69
C PRO A 42 -36.59 15.32 0.00
N TRP A 43 -36.60 15.13 -1.32
CA TRP A 43 -37.79 14.73 -2.08
C TRP A 43 -38.03 13.21 -1.94
N LEU A 44 -36.97 12.40 -2.01
CA LEU A 44 -37.04 10.94 -1.83
C LEU A 44 -37.51 10.56 -0.42
N GLN A 45 -37.09 11.30 0.62
CA GLN A 45 -37.57 11.10 1.99
C GLN A 45 -39.06 11.40 2.13
N ARG A 46 -39.55 12.50 1.53
CA ARG A 46 -40.96 12.89 1.59
C ARG A 46 -41.92 11.90 0.93
N ASN A 47 -41.45 11.14 -0.06
CA ASN A 47 -42.27 10.17 -0.79
C ASN A 47 -42.10 8.72 -0.32
N GLY A 48 -41.37 8.46 0.77
CA GLY A 48 -41.15 7.10 1.27
C GLY A 48 -40.27 6.21 0.38
N LEU A 49 -39.68 6.78 -0.68
CA LEU A 49 -38.84 6.07 -1.66
C LEU A 49 -37.36 5.99 -1.26
N ALA A 50 -36.97 6.68 -0.17
CA ALA A 50 -35.59 6.81 0.26
C ALA A 50 -34.86 5.48 0.51
N ARG A 51 -35.55 4.39 0.87
CA ARG A 51 -34.89 3.10 1.11
C ARG A 51 -34.56 2.33 -0.17
N TRP A 52 -35.48 2.31 -1.13
CA TRP A 52 -35.32 1.51 -2.35
C TRP A 52 -34.55 2.26 -3.45
N CYS A 53 -34.78 3.56 -3.63
CA CYS A 53 -34.06 4.34 -4.63
C CYS A 53 -32.57 4.54 -4.30
N THR A 54 -32.19 4.52 -3.03
CA THR A 54 -30.79 4.66 -2.61
C THR A 54 -29.99 3.42 -2.96
N VAL A 55 -30.49 2.24 -2.60
CA VAL A 55 -29.78 0.99 -2.87
C VAL A 55 -29.79 0.70 -4.38
N VAL A 56 -30.95 0.77 -5.03
CA VAL A 56 -31.07 0.44 -6.46
C VAL A 56 -30.39 1.51 -7.34
N GLY A 57 -30.53 2.80 -7.00
CA GLY A 57 -29.91 3.89 -7.74
C GLY A 57 -28.39 3.91 -7.63
N LEU A 58 -27.84 3.76 -6.42
CA LEU A 58 -26.39 3.69 -6.23
C LEU A 58 -25.81 2.43 -6.88
N THR A 59 -26.51 1.30 -6.76
CA THR A 59 -26.04 0.02 -7.29
C THR A 59 -26.12 -0.01 -8.82
N ALA A 60 -27.23 0.43 -9.43
CA ALA A 60 -27.38 0.46 -10.89
C ALA A 60 -26.45 1.49 -11.57
N SER A 61 -26.26 2.66 -10.94
CA SER A 61 -25.32 3.67 -11.43
C SER A 61 -23.88 3.20 -11.29
N TRP A 62 -23.55 2.50 -10.20
CA TRP A 62 -22.26 1.87 -9.98
C TRP A 62 -21.98 0.76 -11.00
N PHE A 63 -22.93 -0.16 -11.23
CA PHE A 63 -22.78 -1.23 -12.21
C PHE A 63 -22.68 -0.71 -13.64
N SER A 64 -23.41 0.36 -13.99
CA SER A 64 -23.35 0.97 -15.32
C SER A 64 -22.01 1.68 -15.55
N GLY A 65 -21.51 2.41 -14.54
CA GLY A 65 -20.18 3.02 -14.57
C GLY A 65 -19.07 1.96 -14.61
N TRP A 66 -19.18 0.92 -13.79
CA TRP A 66 -18.25 -0.21 -13.76
C TRP A 66 -18.21 -0.97 -15.10
N TYR A 67 -19.36 -1.32 -15.67
CA TYR A 67 -19.44 -2.04 -16.95
C TYR A 67 -18.88 -1.22 -18.13
N TYR A 68 -19.19 0.08 -18.18
CA TYR A 68 -18.67 0.97 -19.23
C TYR A 68 -17.14 1.15 -19.13
N LEU A 69 -16.59 1.23 -17.92
CA LEU A 69 -15.16 1.44 -17.69
C LEU A 69 -14.36 0.13 -17.82
N GLN A 70 -14.91 -1.02 -17.40
CA GLN A 70 -14.25 -2.33 -17.48
C GLN A 70 -13.94 -2.77 -18.91
N LEU A 71 -14.69 -2.26 -19.90
CA LEU A 71 -14.47 -2.51 -21.32
C LEU A 71 -13.26 -1.76 -21.91
N ARG A 72 -12.67 -0.78 -21.19
CA ARG A 72 -11.59 0.07 -21.75
C ARG A 72 -10.23 -0.08 -21.09
N ASP A 73 -10.10 -0.29 -19.78
CA ASP A 73 -8.81 -0.72 -19.15
C ASP A 73 -9.00 -1.18 -17.69
N PRO A 74 -8.72 -2.45 -17.34
CA PRO A 74 -9.21 -3.08 -16.10
C PRO A 74 -8.36 -2.83 -14.83
N TYR A 75 -7.23 -2.14 -14.91
CA TYR A 75 -6.29 -2.10 -13.78
C TYR A 75 -6.65 -1.07 -12.69
N TRP A 76 -6.89 0.18 -13.09
CA TRP A 76 -7.08 1.31 -12.17
C TRP A 76 -8.51 1.40 -11.60
N ILE A 77 -9.50 0.83 -12.30
CA ILE A 77 -10.91 0.77 -11.86
C ILE A 77 -11.07 -0.07 -10.60
N ASN A 78 -10.30 -1.15 -10.46
CA ASN A 78 -10.39 -2.03 -9.31
C ASN A 78 -9.83 -1.37 -8.04
N GLU A 79 -8.81 -0.52 -8.18
CA GLU A 79 -8.17 0.18 -7.05
C GLU A 79 -8.99 1.43 -6.63
N LEU A 80 -9.60 2.13 -7.61
CA LEU A 80 -10.59 3.17 -7.32
C LEU A 80 -11.84 2.58 -6.66
N ALA A 81 -12.26 1.38 -7.09
CA ALA A 81 -13.33 0.64 -6.44
C ALA A 81 -12.95 0.22 -5.01
N VAL A 82 -11.70 -0.17 -4.72
CA VAL A 82 -11.22 -0.44 -3.34
C VAL A 82 -11.25 0.83 -2.50
N THR A 83 -10.84 1.97 -3.05
CA THR A 83 -10.87 3.26 -2.33
C THR A 83 -12.30 3.71 -2.02
N LEU A 84 -13.20 3.64 -3.01
CA LEU A 84 -14.62 3.96 -2.82
C LEU A 84 -15.34 2.91 -1.95
N TRP A 85 -14.84 1.67 -1.90
CA TRP A 85 -15.29 0.60 -1.02
C TRP A 85 -14.81 0.76 0.43
N VAL A 86 -13.60 1.28 0.67
CA VAL A 86 -13.18 1.72 2.01
C VAL A 86 -14.16 2.79 2.48
N LEU A 87 -14.38 3.83 1.68
CA LEU A 87 -15.32 4.90 2.03
C LEU A 87 -16.77 4.42 2.24
N GLY A 88 -17.28 3.51 1.39
CA GLY A 88 -18.62 2.92 1.51
C GLY A 88 -18.76 1.88 2.64
N GLY A 89 -17.71 1.11 2.92
CA GLY A 89 -17.65 0.16 4.03
C GLY A 89 -17.62 0.88 5.38
N TRP A 90 -16.85 1.98 5.48
CA TRP A 90 -16.88 2.87 6.64
C TRP A 90 -18.26 3.54 6.81
N TRP A 91 -18.95 3.92 5.72
CA TRP A 91 -20.33 4.42 5.78
C TRP A 91 -21.32 3.38 6.33
N HIS A 92 -21.28 2.14 5.84
CA HIS A 92 -22.15 1.08 6.36
C HIS A 92 -21.81 0.66 7.80
N LEU A 93 -20.55 0.80 8.22
CA LEU A 93 -20.15 0.61 9.62
C LEU A 93 -20.76 1.71 10.52
N LEU A 94 -20.76 2.96 10.04
CA LEU A 94 -21.40 4.10 10.71
C LEU A 94 -22.93 3.95 10.75
N GLU A 95 -23.56 3.45 9.69
CA GLU A 95 -24.99 3.10 9.69
C GLU A 95 -25.29 1.96 10.67
N ALA A 96 -24.50 0.88 10.66
CA ALA A 96 -24.69 -0.27 11.56
C ALA A 96 -24.45 0.08 13.04
N ALA A 97 -23.61 1.08 13.32
CA ALA A 97 -23.41 1.65 14.64
C ALA A 97 -24.54 2.59 15.07
N ALA A 98 -25.25 3.20 14.12
CA ALA A 98 -26.37 4.12 14.37
C ALA A 98 -27.74 3.41 14.51
N TYR A 99 -27.85 2.12 14.17
CA TYR A 99 -29.10 1.35 14.27
C TYR A 99 -29.14 0.40 15.49
N PRO A 100 -30.33 0.15 16.08
CA PRO A 100 -30.52 -0.81 17.17
C PRO A 100 -30.06 -2.24 16.81
N HIS A 101 -29.58 -2.96 17.84
CA HIS A 101 -28.84 -4.22 17.75
C HIS A 101 -29.58 -5.38 17.04
N ASP A 102 -30.90 -5.29 16.91
CA ASP A 102 -31.81 -6.30 16.36
C ASP A 102 -31.95 -6.25 14.82
N LYS A 103 -31.27 -5.32 14.12
CA LYS A 103 -31.40 -5.13 12.65
C LYS A 103 -30.07 -5.06 11.89
N ARG A 104 -29.00 -5.72 12.34
CA ARG A 104 -27.75 -5.77 11.59
C ARG A 104 -27.81 -6.84 10.47
N PRO A 105 -27.46 -6.53 9.20
CA PRO A 105 -28.11 -7.18 8.05
C PRO A 105 -27.18 -8.07 7.22
N GLU A 106 -27.82 -8.83 6.32
CA GLU A 106 -27.33 -9.60 5.17
C GLU A 106 -26.33 -8.86 4.25
N THR A 107 -26.15 -7.55 4.45
CA THR A 107 -25.21 -6.68 3.71
C THR A 107 -23.74 -7.04 3.91
N PHE A 108 -23.37 -7.62 5.06
CA PHE A 108 -22.01 -8.11 5.29
C PHE A 108 -21.66 -9.33 4.41
N GLY A 109 -22.65 -10.17 4.08
CA GLY A 109 -22.47 -11.29 3.16
C GLY A 109 -22.24 -10.85 1.71
N ALA A 110 -23.01 -9.86 1.25
CA ALA A 110 -22.83 -9.26 -0.08
C ALA A 110 -21.47 -8.55 -0.21
N PHE A 111 -20.99 -7.93 0.87
CA PHE A 111 -19.66 -7.34 1.00
C PHE A 111 -18.53 -8.38 0.80
N LEU A 112 -18.61 -9.54 1.45
CA LEU A 112 -17.62 -10.62 1.31
C LEU A 112 -17.67 -11.28 -0.09
N LEU A 113 -18.87 -11.45 -0.66
CA LEU A 113 -19.06 -12.05 -1.98
C LEU A 113 -18.52 -11.15 -3.12
N TYR A 114 -18.74 -9.85 -3.04
CA TYR A 114 -18.21 -8.87 -4.00
C TYR A 114 -16.67 -8.84 -3.97
N TYR A 115 -16.07 -8.87 -2.78
CA TYR A 115 -14.61 -8.94 -2.60
C TYR A 115 -14.00 -10.17 -3.29
N ALA A 116 -14.64 -11.35 -3.13
CA ALA A 116 -14.19 -12.59 -3.74
C ALA A 116 -14.23 -12.58 -5.28
N ILE A 117 -15.14 -11.79 -5.87
CA ILE A 117 -15.30 -11.66 -7.33
C ILE A 117 -14.36 -10.60 -7.90
N ALA A 118 -14.23 -9.44 -7.25
CA ALA A 118 -13.43 -8.31 -7.72
C ALA A 118 -11.91 -8.55 -7.65
N MET A 119 -11.42 -9.33 -6.68
CA MET A 119 -10.00 -9.67 -6.52
C MET A 119 -9.53 -10.83 -7.41
N ARG A 120 -10.44 -11.52 -8.10
CA ARG A 120 -10.16 -12.70 -8.92
C ARG A 120 -9.36 -12.40 -10.22
N PRO A 121 -9.57 -11.29 -10.96
CA PRO A 121 -8.99 -11.15 -12.31
C PRO A 121 -7.52 -10.71 -12.36
N GLN A 122 -7.01 -9.95 -11.39
CA GLN A 122 -5.63 -9.41 -11.47
C GLN A 122 -4.56 -10.44 -11.08
N VAL A 123 -4.89 -11.36 -10.18
CA VAL A 123 -3.96 -12.41 -9.74
C VAL A 123 -3.80 -13.51 -10.78
N MET A 124 -4.83 -13.80 -11.58
CA MET A 124 -4.75 -14.90 -12.56
C MET A 124 -3.91 -14.58 -13.81
N ARG A 125 -3.51 -13.33 -14.07
CA ARG A 125 -2.78 -12.95 -15.30
C ARG A 125 -1.26 -12.90 -15.16
N HIS A 126 -0.72 -12.79 -13.95
CA HIS A 126 0.73 -12.76 -13.69
C HIS A 126 1.22 -13.88 -12.78
N LEU A 127 0.33 -14.69 -12.23
CA LEU A 127 0.79 -15.95 -11.64
C LEU A 127 1.26 -16.86 -12.77
N PRO A 128 2.50 -17.40 -12.67
CA PRO A 128 2.87 -18.49 -13.55
C PRO A 128 1.77 -19.55 -13.43
N PRO A 129 1.31 -20.14 -14.54
CA PRO A 129 0.27 -21.16 -14.52
C PRO A 129 0.63 -22.14 -13.41
N ARG A 130 -0.31 -22.33 -12.45
CA ARG A 130 -0.10 -23.26 -11.34
C ARG A 130 0.42 -24.55 -11.93
N LYS A 131 1.62 -24.97 -11.54
CA LYS A 131 2.15 -26.27 -11.97
C LYS A 131 1.08 -27.31 -11.61
N PRO A 132 0.49 -27.99 -12.60
CA PRO A 132 -0.53 -28.99 -12.32
C PRO A 132 0.07 -30.03 -11.37
N GLY A 133 -0.61 -30.30 -10.25
CA GLY A 133 -0.15 -31.25 -9.22
C GLY A 133 0.33 -30.64 -7.89
N HIS A 134 0.25 -29.33 -7.68
CA HIS A 134 0.48 -28.73 -6.35
C HIS A 134 -0.81 -28.13 -5.77
N SER A 135 -1.75 -29.00 -5.35
CA SER A 135 -2.85 -28.57 -4.50
C SER A 135 -2.32 -28.37 -3.08
N ILE A 136 -2.19 -27.11 -2.65
CA ILE A 136 -1.95 -26.81 -1.23
C ILE A 136 -3.12 -27.40 -0.44
N SER A 137 -2.82 -28.26 0.54
CA SER A 137 -3.83 -28.85 1.40
C SER A 137 -4.58 -27.76 2.19
N TYR A 138 -5.83 -28.01 2.53
CA TYR A 138 -6.61 -27.07 3.34
C TYR A 138 -5.92 -26.77 4.69
N VAL A 139 -5.32 -27.80 5.31
CA VAL A 139 -4.53 -27.67 6.53
C VAL A 139 -3.34 -26.74 6.34
N GLN A 140 -2.60 -26.85 5.23
CA GLN A 140 -1.47 -25.97 4.95
C GLN A 140 -1.94 -24.52 4.71
N ARG A 141 -3.11 -24.31 4.08
CA ARG A 141 -3.71 -22.97 3.95
C ARG A 141 -4.00 -22.36 5.32
N LEU A 142 -4.68 -23.09 6.20
CA LEU A 142 -4.96 -22.61 7.57
C LEU A 142 -3.67 -22.31 8.34
N ARG A 143 -2.67 -23.18 8.23
CA ARG A 143 -1.34 -22.97 8.85
C ARG A 143 -0.67 -21.70 8.33
N ASN A 144 -0.76 -21.41 7.04
CA ASN A 144 -0.20 -20.20 6.44
C ASN A 144 -0.96 -18.93 6.85
N MET A 145 -2.25 -19.04 7.18
CA MET A 145 -3.06 -17.92 7.68
C MET A 145 -2.80 -17.58 9.15
N LEU A 146 -2.31 -18.53 9.95
CA LEU A 146 -2.16 -18.36 11.39
C LEU A 146 -1.21 -17.21 11.78
N PRO A 147 0.00 -17.06 11.19
CA PRO A 147 0.89 -15.94 11.54
C PRO A 147 0.31 -14.54 11.26
N PRO A 148 -0.21 -14.20 10.06
CA PRO A 148 -0.79 -12.88 9.82
C PRO A 148 -2.08 -12.66 10.63
N LEU A 149 -2.86 -13.71 10.93
CA LEU A 149 -4.01 -13.61 11.82
C LEU A 149 -3.59 -13.26 13.25
N ALA A 150 -2.66 -14.01 13.84
CA ALA A 150 -2.17 -13.76 15.19
C ALA A 150 -1.57 -12.35 15.31
N LYS A 151 -0.77 -11.94 14.33
CA LYS A 151 -0.19 -10.60 14.26
C LYS A 151 -1.28 -9.52 14.13
N GLY A 152 -2.22 -9.69 13.21
CA GLY A 152 -3.33 -8.76 13.01
C GLY A 152 -4.20 -8.60 14.25
N LEU A 153 -4.51 -9.68 14.97
CA LEU A 153 -5.27 -9.64 16.22
C LEU A 153 -4.50 -8.91 17.34
N CYS A 154 -3.19 -9.15 17.46
CA CYS A 154 -2.35 -8.46 18.43
C CYS A 154 -2.29 -6.95 18.14
N GLU A 155 -2.08 -6.57 16.88
CA GLU A 155 -2.05 -5.17 16.46
C GLU A 155 -3.41 -4.48 16.62
N TYR A 156 -4.51 -5.18 16.33
CA TYR A 156 -5.86 -4.69 16.59
C TYR A 156 -6.10 -4.41 18.07
N ALA A 157 -5.75 -5.35 18.95
CA ALA A 157 -5.89 -5.19 20.39
C ALA A 157 -5.02 -4.02 20.92
N ALA A 158 -3.78 -3.91 20.44
CA ALA A 158 -2.89 -2.80 20.78
C ALA A 158 -3.45 -1.44 20.32
N CYS A 159 -3.96 -1.37 19.09
CA CYS A 159 -4.63 -0.18 18.54
C CYS A 159 -5.85 0.20 19.40
N GLY A 160 -6.68 -0.77 19.78
CA GLY A 160 -7.85 -0.56 20.64
C GLY A 160 -7.47 0.00 22.00
N ALA A 161 -6.45 -0.56 22.65
CA ALA A 161 -5.98 -0.09 23.95
C ALA A 161 -5.44 1.35 23.89
N ILE A 162 -4.63 1.67 22.88
CA ILE A 162 -4.06 3.02 22.71
C ILE A 162 -5.16 4.02 22.38
N ASN A 163 -6.11 3.68 21.50
CA ASN A 163 -7.23 4.54 21.18
C ASN A 163 -8.12 4.78 22.41
N ALA A 164 -8.39 3.76 23.23
CA ALA A 164 -9.13 3.93 24.47
C ALA A 164 -8.42 4.93 25.41
N TRP A 165 -7.09 4.83 25.53
CA TRP A 165 -6.30 5.80 26.29
C TRP A 165 -6.36 7.21 25.67
N LEU A 166 -6.19 7.35 24.36
CA LEU A 166 -6.25 8.63 23.64
C LEU A 166 -7.60 9.32 23.80
N MET A 167 -8.71 8.58 23.71
CA MET A 167 -10.07 9.12 23.87
C MET A 167 -10.36 9.62 25.28
N CYS A 168 -9.62 9.16 26.29
CA CYS A 168 -9.72 9.64 27.66
C CYS A 168 -8.83 10.87 27.94
N GLN A 169 -8.01 11.30 26.99
CA GLN A 169 -7.14 12.47 27.19
C GLN A 169 -7.94 13.78 27.04
N PRO A 170 -7.84 14.73 27.97
CA PRO A 170 -8.49 16.03 27.82
C PRO A 170 -7.92 16.79 26.62
N THR A 171 -8.79 17.38 25.79
CA THR A 171 -8.38 18.19 24.64
C THR A 171 -7.48 19.35 25.05
N ASP A 172 -7.81 20.05 26.14
CA ASP A 172 -7.02 21.17 26.65
C ASP A 172 -5.64 20.74 27.11
N ALA A 173 -5.53 19.58 27.77
CA ALA A 173 -4.24 19.01 28.16
C ALA A 173 -3.41 18.62 26.92
N THR A 174 -4.07 18.12 25.87
CA THR A 174 -3.39 17.72 24.63
C THR A 174 -2.82 18.93 23.88
N LEU A 175 -3.53 20.06 23.86
CA LEU A 175 -3.09 21.27 23.15
C LEU A 175 -2.15 22.14 23.99
N HIS A 176 -2.45 22.29 25.28
CA HIS A 176 -1.80 23.26 26.17
C HIS A 176 -0.98 22.62 27.29
N GLY A 177 -0.90 21.30 27.34
CA GLY A 177 -0.13 20.59 28.36
C GLY A 177 1.38 20.77 28.23
N PRO A 178 2.14 20.36 29.25
CA PRO A 178 3.60 20.33 29.21
C PRO A 178 4.15 19.60 27.98
N LEU A 179 5.31 20.02 27.47
CA LEU A 179 5.92 19.41 26.27
C LEU A 179 6.04 17.86 26.36
N PRO A 180 6.48 17.24 27.48
CA PRO A 180 6.56 15.79 27.57
C PRO A 180 5.21 15.09 27.36
N TYR A 181 4.12 15.69 27.85
CA TYR A 181 2.78 15.14 27.68
C TYR A 181 2.34 15.21 26.21
N ARG A 182 2.57 16.34 25.54
CA ARG A 182 2.26 16.49 24.10
C ARG A 182 3.06 15.52 23.24
N VAL A 183 4.32 15.27 23.58
CA VAL A 183 5.17 14.26 22.93
C VAL A 183 4.60 12.85 23.15
N LEU A 184 4.20 12.52 24.38
CA LEU A 184 3.59 11.23 24.70
C LEU A 184 2.30 11.00 23.91
N VAL A 185 1.38 11.98 23.90
CA VAL A 185 0.12 11.89 23.14
C VAL A 185 0.38 11.75 21.64
N SER A 186 1.33 12.52 21.09
CA SER A 186 1.72 12.42 19.67
C SER A 186 2.33 11.06 19.33
N GLY A 187 3.19 10.53 20.21
CA GLY A 187 3.79 9.20 20.06
C GLY A 187 2.74 8.09 20.12
N ALA A 188 1.80 8.18 21.06
CA ALA A 188 0.68 7.26 21.18
C ALA A 188 -0.22 7.32 19.93
N PHE A 189 -0.53 8.51 19.41
CA PHE A 189 -1.26 8.66 18.16
C PHE A 189 -0.52 8.03 16.98
N GLY A 190 0.79 8.25 16.86
CA GLY A 190 1.62 7.62 15.83
C GLY A 190 1.62 6.08 15.90
N LEU A 191 1.68 5.52 17.12
CA LEU A 191 1.58 4.08 17.34
C LEU A 191 0.18 3.54 17.00
N ALA A 192 -0.88 4.24 17.42
CA ALA A 192 -2.25 3.88 17.07
C ALA A 192 -2.45 3.86 15.56
N LEU A 193 -1.95 4.88 14.85
CA LEU A 193 -1.98 4.95 13.38
C LEU A 193 -1.21 3.80 12.74
N TYR A 194 0.00 3.50 13.22
CA TYR A 194 0.79 2.36 12.73
C TYR A 194 0.01 1.04 12.89
N PHE A 195 -0.48 0.75 14.09
CA PHE A 195 -1.21 -0.49 14.34
C PHE A 195 -2.49 -0.55 13.52
N HIS A 196 -3.20 0.57 13.38
CA HIS A 196 -4.42 0.67 12.59
C HIS A 196 -4.20 0.27 11.15
N LEU A 197 -3.22 0.91 10.49
CA LEU A 197 -2.86 0.59 9.12
C LEU A 197 -2.35 -0.85 9.00
N SER A 198 -1.53 -1.31 9.96
CA SER A 198 -0.93 -2.64 9.90
C SER A 198 -1.97 -3.76 10.01
N TYR A 199 -2.88 -3.71 10.98
CA TYR A 199 -3.91 -4.75 11.09
C TYR A 199 -4.88 -4.69 9.90
N PHE A 200 -5.15 -3.50 9.34
CA PHE A 200 -5.93 -3.35 8.11
C PHE A 200 -5.25 -4.05 6.91
N PHE A 201 -3.92 -3.96 6.79
CA PHE A 201 -3.21 -4.72 5.76
C PHE A 201 -3.22 -6.23 6.00
N HIS A 202 -3.07 -6.66 7.26
CA HIS A 202 -3.15 -8.08 7.57
C HIS A 202 -4.55 -8.64 7.30
N SER A 203 -5.63 -7.89 7.54
CA SER A 203 -6.98 -8.32 7.21
C SER A 203 -7.18 -8.47 5.70
N MET A 204 -6.66 -7.54 4.89
CA MET A 204 -6.67 -7.66 3.43
C MET A 204 -5.87 -8.88 2.94
N CYS A 205 -4.70 -9.14 3.53
CA CYS A 205 -3.91 -10.34 3.23
C CYS A 205 -4.66 -11.63 3.59
N LEU A 206 -5.35 -11.68 4.73
CA LEU A 206 -6.20 -12.81 5.13
C LEU A 206 -7.32 -13.07 4.12
N LEU A 207 -7.99 -12.00 3.67
CA LEU A 207 -9.02 -12.12 2.63
C LEU A 207 -8.43 -12.60 1.29
N GLY A 208 -7.25 -12.10 0.91
CA GLY A 208 -6.49 -12.58 -0.24
C GLY A 208 -6.20 -14.09 -0.18
N MET A 209 -5.78 -14.58 0.99
CA MET A 209 -5.52 -16.01 1.20
C MET A 209 -6.79 -16.86 1.14
N LEU A 210 -7.93 -16.35 1.63
CA LEU A 210 -9.22 -17.03 1.52
C LEU A 210 -9.64 -17.23 0.05
N VAL A 211 -9.31 -16.29 -0.84
CA VAL A 211 -9.54 -16.43 -2.29
C VAL A 211 -8.41 -17.18 -3.02
N GLY A 212 -7.46 -17.75 -2.27
CA GLY A 212 -6.43 -18.65 -2.78
C GLY A 212 -5.12 -17.99 -3.21
N GLN A 213 -4.90 -16.71 -2.85
CA GLN A 213 -3.63 -16.02 -3.00
C GLN A 213 -2.61 -16.55 -1.98
N ARG A 214 -1.33 -16.35 -2.26
CA ARG A 214 -0.26 -16.76 -1.35
C ARG A 214 0.21 -15.60 -0.48
N PRO A 215 0.65 -15.84 0.77
CA PRO A 215 1.19 -14.78 1.62
C PRO A 215 2.31 -13.98 0.97
N GLU A 216 3.15 -14.61 0.14
CA GLU A 216 4.29 -13.96 -0.51
C GLU A 216 3.87 -12.95 -1.60
N GLU A 217 2.63 -12.99 -2.06
CA GLU A 217 2.05 -12.05 -3.02
C GLU A 217 1.64 -10.72 -2.35
N TRP A 218 1.60 -10.70 -1.01
CA TRP A 218 1.27 -9.52 -0.21
C TRP A 218 2.53 -8.95 0.43
N PRO A 219 3.25 -8.04 -0.24
CA PRO A 219 4.41 -7.42 0.35
C PRO A 219 4.00 -6.71 1.65
N PRO A 220 4.82 -6.78 2.72
CA PRO A 220 4.47 -6.18 3.99
C PRO A 220 4.38 -4.66 3.83
N ALA A 221 3.25 -4.08 4.26
CA ALA A 221 3.06 -2.65 4.22
C ALA A 221 4.07 -1.90 5.12
N PHE A 222 4.54 -2.55 6.19
CA PHE A 222 5.54 -2.01 7.09
C PHE A 222 6.67 -3.01 7.33
N ARG A 223 7.91 -2.51 7.37
CA ARG A 223 9.11 -3.30 7.69
C ARG A 223 9.85 -2.69 8.87
N GLN A 224 9.30 -2.88 10.08
CA GLN A 224 9.90 -2.40 11.34
C GLN A 224 10.36 -0.93 11.25
N PRO A 225 9.44 0.03 11.00
CA PRO A 225 9.80 1.44 10.75
C PRO A 225 10.56 2.11 11.90
N TRP A 226 10.39 1.64 13.13
CA TRP A 226 11.11 2.14 14.31
C TRP A 226 12.60 1.77 14.33
N LEU A 227 13.06 0.83 13.49
CA LEU A 227 14.48 0.47 13.35
C LEU A 227 15.18 1.23 12.22
N SER A 228 14.54 2.28 11.69
CA SER A 228 15.13 3.06 10.61
C SER A 228 16.35 3.86 11.11
N SER A 229 17.46 3.77 10.38
CA SER A 229 18.68 4.56 10.64
C SER A 229 18.57 6.02 10.19
N GLY A 230 17.60 6.33 9.33
CA GLY A 230 17.34 7.68 8.86
C GLY A 230 16.04 7.83 8.07
N PRO A 231 15.69 9.06 7.66
CA PRO A 231 14.45 9.34 6.94
C PRO A 231 14.38 8.68 5.56
N GLU A 232 15.51 8.55 4.86
CA GLU A 232 15.56 7.84 3.58
C GLU A 232 15.14 6.36 3.73
N GLU A 233 15.73 5.64 4.69
CA GLU A 233 15.37 4.24 4.97
C GLU A 233 13.92 4.12 5.43
N PHE A 234 13.45 5.07 6.26
CA PHE A 234 12.10 5.07 6.81
C PHE A 234 11.06 5.12 5.69
N TRP A 235 11.12 6.14 4.85
CA TRP A 235 10.15 6.37 3.79
C TRP A 235 10.30 5.41 2.62
N ASN A 236 11.53 5.10 2.22
CA ASN A 236 11.72 4.24 1.07
C ASN A 236 11.47 2.78 1.43
N HIS A 237 11.94 2.27 2.56
CA HIS A 237 12.03 0.83 2.78
C HIS A 237 11.13 0.27 3.87
N ARG A 238 10.66 1.10 4.81
CA ARG A 238 10.02 0.59 6.04
C ARG A 238 8.61 1.06 6.28
N TRP A 239 8.24 2.24 5.80
CA TRP A 239 6.92 2.82 6.03
C TRP A 239 6.03 2.68 4.79
N HIS A 240 4.79 2.22 4.99
CA HIS A 240 3.69 2.28 4.04
C HIS A 240 4.03 1.85 2.59
N GLN A 241 4.71 0.72 2.45
CA GLN A 241 5.34 0.25 1.22
C GLN A 241 4.35 0.00 0.06
N MET A 242 3.06 -0.18 0.34
CA MET A 242 2.04 -0.33 -0.70
C MET A 242 1.97 0.89 -1.64
N PHE A 243 2.16 2.10 -1.11
CA PHE A 243 2.07 3.32 -1.91
C PHE A 243 3.34 3.64 -2.70
N ARG A 244 4.45 2.97 -2.37
CA ARG A 244 5.76 3.24 -3.00
C ARG A 244 5.69 3.10 -4.52
N TRP A 245 5.07 2.03 -5.01
CA TRP A 245 4.96 1.78 -6.45
C TRP A 245 4.13 2.86 -7.15
N TRP A 246 3.01 3.27 -6.56
CA TRP A 246 2.14 4.31 -7.09
C TRP A 246 2.86 5.65 -7.19
N PHE A 247 3.50 6.10 -6.13
CA PHE A 247 4.25 7.36 -6.16
C PHE A 247 5.45 7.30 -7.11
N ALA A 248 6.15 6.17 -7.17
CA ALA A 248 7.25 5.99 -8.11
C ALA A 248 6.78 6.08 -9.57
N ARG A 249 5.65 5.44 -9.90
CA ARG A 249 5.13 5.35 -11.26
C ARG A 249 4.38 6.60 -11.70
N LEU A 250 3.53 7.15 -10.85
CA LEU A 250 2.61 8.24 -11.20
C LEU A 250 3.22 9.63 -10.98
N VAL A 251 4.19 9.76 -10.08
CA VAL A 251 4.75 11.07 -9.72
C VAL A 251 6.24 11.12 -10.00
N TYR A 252 7.03 10.27 -9.36
CA TYR A 252 8.49 10.34 -9.45
C TYR A 252 9.02 10.21 -10.88
N THR A 253 8.64 9.12 -11.58
CA THR A 253 9.17 8.81 -12.91
C THR A 253 8.74 9.85 -13.96
N PRO A 254 7.46 10.26 -14.03
CA PRO A 254 7.04 11.31 -14.94
C PRO A 254 7.73 12.65 -14.65
N THR A 255 7.80 13.08 -13.39
CA THR A 255 8.50 14.32 -13.02
C THR A 255 9.97 14.27 -13.42
N GLN A 256 10.65 13.14 -13.16
CA GLN A 256 12.04 12.98 -13.55
C GLN A 256 12.24 13.01 -15.06
N HIS A 257 11.36 12.35 -15.83
CA HIS A 257 11.42 12.34 -17.29
C HIS A 257 11.22 13.74 -17.88
N LEU A 258 10.19 14.46 -17.41
CA LEU A 258 9.90 15.83 -17.82
C LEU A 258 11.06 16.77 -17.50
N LEU A 259 11.64 16.65 -16.30
CA LEU A 259 12.78 17.47 -15.90
C LEU A 259 14.03 17.17 -16.72
N ARG A 260 14.33 15.90 -17.01
CA ARG A 260 15.45 15.53 -17.91
C ARG A 260 15.28 16.14 -19.29
N LYS A 261 14.07 16.04 -19.86
CA LYS A 261 13.73 16.64 -21.15
C LYS A 261 13.92 18.16 -21.12
N ALA A 262 13.43 18.83 -20.08
CA ALA A 262 13.57 20.28 -19.91
C ALA A 262 15.03 20.74 -19.77
N LEU A 263 15.88 19.94 -19.12
CA LEU A 263 17.30 20.22 -18.93
C LEU A 263 18.19 19.75 -20.10
N GLY A 264 17.62 19.13 -21.15
CA GLY A 264 18.39 18.55 -22.26
C GLY A 264 19.30 17.39 -21.85
N VAL A 265 19.01 16.72 -20.73
CA VAL A 265 19.81 15.60 -20.22
C VAL A 265 19.32 14.29 -20.83
N PRO A 266 20.14 13.57 -21.62
CA PRO A 266 19.71 12.33 -22.24
C PRO A 266 19.37 11.26 -21.18
N PRO A 267 18.46 10.31 -21.51
CA PRO A 267 18.20 9.18 -20.63
C PRO A 267 19.49 8.38 -20.39
N PRO A 268 19.63 7.72 -19.22
CA PRO A 268 20.79 6.89 -18.94
C PRO A 268 20.85 5.79 -20.01
N LYS A 269 21.93 5.72 -20.79
CA LYS A 269 22.14 4.59 -21.70
C LYS A 269 22.41 3.35 -20.84
N HIS A 270 21.56 2.34 -20.94
CA HIS A 270 21.80 1.06 -20.29
C HIS A 270 23.12 0.46 -20.82
N HIS A 271 24.17 0.52 -20.00
CA HIS A 271 25.40 -0.28 -20.07
C HIS A 271 26.07 -0.51 -21.43
N SER A 272 26.25 0.53 -22.24
CA SER A 272 27.42 0.54 -23.12
C SER A 272 28.63 0.91 -22.27
N HIS A 273 29.48 -0.08 -21.93
CA HIS A 273 30.71 0.01 -21.12
C HIS A 273 31.80 0.99 -21.66
N GLY A 274 31.46 1.92 -22.55
CA GLY A 274 32.36 2.93 -23.08
C GLY A 274 32.36 4.18 -22.19
N ALA A 275 33.44 4.36 -21.44
CA ALA A 275 33.69 5.48 -20.56
C ALA A 275 33.81 6.81 -21.33
N SER A 276 32.71 7.50 -21.56
CA SER A 276 32.73 8.93 -21.86
C SER A 276 32.08 9.68 -20.71
N SER A 277 32.92 10.23 -19.83
CA SER A 277 32.50 11.06 -18.70
C SER A 277 31.98 12.41 -19.21
N HIS A 278 30.75 12.44 -19.71
CA HIS A 278 30.09 13.70 -19.96
C HIS A 278 29.78 14.33 -18.58
N ARG A 279 30.61 15.31 -18.18
CA ARG A 279 30.37 16.13 -16.97
C ARG A 279 29.09 16.93 -17.19
N SER A 280 27.94 16.38 -16.80
CA SER A 280 26.76 17.21 -16.55
C SER A 280 27.11 18.20 -15.43
N SER A 281 26.67 19.44 -15.55
CA SER A 281 26.87 20.45 -14.49
C SER A 281 26.32 19.93 -13.15
N GLY A 282 27.05 20.16 -12.05
CA GLY A 282 26.66 19.67 -10.72
C GLY A 282 25.24 20.12 -10.33
N ALA A 283 24.83 21.31 -10.75
CA ALA A 283 23.48 21.84 -10.53
C ALA A 283 22.37 21.00 -11.21
N ALA A 284 22.57 20.54 -12.45
CA ALA A 284 21.58 19.72 -13.14
C ALA A 284 21.37 18.38 -12.43
N HIS A 285 22.45 17.77 -11.93
CA HIS A 285 22.38 16.54 -11.15
C HIS A 285 21.61 16.74 -9.84
N LEU A 286 21.85 17.84 -9.12
CA LEU A 286 21.12 18.17 -7.89
C LEU A 286 19.62 18.35 -8.16
N LEU A 287 19.25 19.08 -9.21
CA LEU A 287 17.84 19.26 -9.59
C LEU A 287 17.16 17.94 -9.96
N LEU A 288 17.84 17.09 -10.74
CA LEU A 288 17.34 15.77 -11.14
C LEU A 288 17.13 14.80 -9.98
N GLN A 289 17.82 15.01 -8.86
CA GLN A 289 17.62 14.26 -7.62
C GLN A 289 16.55 14.88 -6.73
N ALA A 290 16.53 16.21 -6.59
CA ALA A 290 15.69 16.89 -5.62
C ALA A 290 14.23 17.03 -6.06
N VAL A 291 13.99 17.47 -7.30
CA VAL A 291 12.65 17.84 -7.76
C VAL A 291 11.67 16.65 -7.76
N PRO A 292 12.03 15.44 -8.22
CA PRO A 292 11.11 14.30 -8.17
C PRO A 292 10.77 13.88 -6.73
N VAL A 293 11.70 14.00 -5.79
CA VAL A 293 11.45 13.73 -4.36
C VAL A 293 10.43 14.74 -3.83
N ILE A 294 10.67 16.03 -4.06
CA ILE A 294 9.74 17.09 -3.64
C ILE A 294 8.36 16.86 -4.23
N ALA A 295 8.26 16.52 -5.51
CA ALA A 295 7.00 16.25 -6.18
C ALA A 295 6.23 15.08 -5.54
N VAL A 296 6.91 13.98 -5.21
CA VAL A 296 6.29 12.82 -4.51
C VAL A 296 5.74 13.22 -3.15
N PHE A 297 6.54 13.93 -2.34
CA PHE A 297 6.10 14.37 -1.02
C PHE A 297 4.97 15.41 -1.10
N ALA A 298 5.02 16.33 -2.05
CA ALA A 298 3.95 17.29 -2.30
C ALA A 298 2.64 16.57 -2.69
N ALA A 299 2.71 15.62 -3.63
CA ALA A 299 1.55 14.82 -4.04
C ALA A 299 0.97 14.01 -2.87
N SER A 300 1.83 13.37 -2.07
CA SER A 300 1.42 12.65 -0.87
C SER A 300 0.76 13.59 0.15
N GLY A 301 1.35 14.76 0.38
CA GLY A 301 0.81 15.76 1.29
C GLY A 301 -0.55 16.30 0.87
N LEU A 302 -0.72 16.61 -0.42
CA LEU A 302 -2.01 17.01 -0.99
C LEU A 302 -3.06 15.91 -0.87
N PHE A 303 -2.67 14.66 -1.09
CA PHE A 303 -3.58 13.52 -0.91
C PHE A 303 -4.06 13.40 0.53
N HIS A 304 -3.17 13.53 1.51
CA HIS A 304 -3.56 13.50 2.94
C HIS A 304 -4.39 14.72 3.34
N GLU A 305 -4.07 15.89 2.81
CA GLU A 305 -4.86 17.12 3.03
C GLU A 305 -6.28 16.95 2.50
N LEU A 306 -6.43 16.36 1.32
CA LEU A 306 -7.73 16.02 0.74
C LEU A 306 -8.49 15.02 1.62
N LEU A 307 -7.83 13.97 2.14
CA LEU A 307 -8.48 13.03 3.05
C LEU A 307 -8.99 13.75 4.31
N VAL A 308 -8.15 14.57 4.94
CA VAL A 308 -8.55 15.35 6.12
C VAL A 308 -9.70 16.30 5.79
N HIS A 309 -9.66 16.95 4.62
CA HIS A 309 -10.76 17.80 4.16
C HIS A 309 -12.07 17.03 3.99
N VAL A 310 -12.02 15.85 3.37
CA VAL A 310 -13.21 15.01 3.14
C VAL A 310 -13.80 14.50 4.46
N PHE A 311 -12.96 14.08 5.41
CA PHE A 311 -13.43 13.50 6.67
C PHE A 311 -13.81 14.54 7.74
N PHE A 312 -13.13 15.68 7.78
CA PHE A 312 -13.28 16.69 8.83
C PHE A 312 -13.77 18.06 8.33
N GLY A 313 -14.00 18.20 7.02
CA GLY A 313 -14.50 19.42 6.40
C GLY A 313 -13.50 20.58 6.37
N ARG A 314 -12.21 20.33 6.63
CA ARG A 314 -11.19 21.39 6.75
C ARG A 314 -9.88 20.99 6.07
N ALA A 315 -9.36 21.87 5.22
CA ALA A 315 -8.01 21.79 4.68
C ALA A 315 -7.18 22.92 5.32
N THR A 316 -6.32 22.58 6.27
CA THR A 316 -5.46 23.55 6.98
C THR A 316 -4.09 23.72 6.34
N GLY A 317 -3.72 22.84 5.40
CA GLY A 317 -2.39 22.75 4.81
C GLY A 317 -1.36 22.07 5.71
N HIS A 318 -1.74 21.62 6.91
CA HIS A 318 -0.81 21.02 7.86
C HIS A 318 -0.28 19.67 7.37
N GLN A 319 -1.08 18.89 6.65
CA GLN A 319 -0.62 17.62 6.10
C GLN A 319 0.39 17.88 4.98
N LEU A 320 0.09 18.82 4.08
CA LEU A 320 1.05 19.22 3.04
C LEU A 320 2.37 19.72 3.65
N ALA A 321 2.31 20.59 4.67
CA ALA A 321 3.48 21.11 5.35
C ALA A 321 4.32 19.99 5.99
N PHE A 322 3.68 19.00 6.63
CA PHE A 322 4.35 17.83 7.21
C PHE A 322 5.15 17.05 6.16
N PHE A 323 4.54 16.71 5.02
CA PHE A 323 5.26 15.96 3.98
C PHE A 323 6.36 16.79 3.32
N MET A 324 6.14 18.09 3.10
CA MET A 324 7.16 18.97 2.55
C MET A 324 8.37 19.12 3.49
N PHE A 325 8.15 19.20 4.79
CA PHE A 325 9.21 19.17 5.79
C PHE A 325 10.05 17.89 5.67
N HIS A 326 9.41 16.72 5.57
CA HIS A 326 10.13 15.46 5.39
C HIS A 326 10.91 15.38 4.07
N ALA A 327 10.40 15.98 2.99
CA ALA A 327 11.14 16.09 1.73
C ALA A 327 12.46 16.86 1.93
N LEU A 328 12.41 18.00 2.63
CA LEU A 328 13.59 18.81 2.92
C LEU A 328 14.58 18.07 3.81
N VAL A 329 14.10 17.37 4.85
CA VAL A 329 14.95 16.55 5.73
C VAL A 329 15.66 15.45 4.94
N LEU A 330 14.96 14.77 4.03
CA LEU A 330 15.55 13.71 3.20
C LEU A 330 16.61 14.28 2.24
N LEU A 331 16.35 15.44 1.62
CA LEU A 331 17.33 16.11 0.76
C LEU A 331 18.56 16.60 1.55
N ALA A 332 18.36 17.12 2.76
CA ALA A 332 19.43 17.50 3.65
C ALA A 332 20.29 16.30 4.07
N GLN A 333 19.66 15.15 4.41
CA GLN A 333 20.36 13.90 4.70
C GLN A 333 21.25 13.48 3.51
N ARG A 334 20.70 13.49 2.29
CA ARG A 334 21.46 13.14 1.08
C ARG A 334 22.62 14.09 0.83
N ALA A 335 22.41 15.40 1.00
CA ALA A 335 23.46 16.39 0.85
C ALA A 335 24.60 16.17 1.88
N ALA A 336 24.26 15.87 3.13
CA ALA A 336 25.23 15.57 4.17
C ALA A 336 26.05 14.32 3.86
N LEU A 337 25.41 13.24 3.40
CA LEU A 337 26.11 12.00 2.99
C LEU A 337 27.05 12.25 1.81
N MET A 338 26.62 13.03 0.82
CA MET A 338 27.48 13.43 -0.30
C MET A 338 28.67 14.27 0.15
N ALA A 339 28.46 15.23 1.06
CA ALA A 339 29.53 16.07 1.61
C ALA A 339 30.53 15.26 2.45
N ALA A 340 30.08 14.21 3.13
CA ALA A 340 30.93 13.29 3.88
C ALA A 340 31.72 12.32 2.99
N GLY A 341 31.55 12.36 1.66
CA GLY A 341 32.15 11.39 0.74
C GLY A 341 31.57 9.97 0.86
N LEU A 342 30.51 9.80 1.66
CA LEU A 342 29.78 8.55 1.79
C LEU A 342 28.80 8.46 0.62
N HIS A 343 29.32 8.09 -0.55
CA HIS A 343 28.46 7.79 -1.68
C HIS A 343 27.50 6.65 -1.30
N ALA A 344 26.19 6.92 -1.39
CA ALA A 344 25.10 5.95 -1.23
C ALA A 344 25.11 4.78 -2.26
N GLY A 345 26.21 4.59 -2.99
CA GLY A 345 26.32 3.75 -4.17
C GLY A 345 26.84 2.32 -3.95
N LYS A 346 27.06 1.87 -2.71
CA LYS A 346 27.52 0.49 -2.45
C LYS A 346 26.51 -0.44 -1.76
N GLU A 347 25.37 0.06 -1.29
CA GLU A 347 24.42 -0.79 -0.54
C GLU A 347 23.54 -1.69 -1.43
N GLY A 348 23.59 -1.53 -2.75
CA GLY A 348 22.87 -2.40 -3.69
C GLY A 348 23.47 -3.79 -3.93
N SER A 349 24.64 -4.12 -3.35
CA SER A 349 25.36 -5.38 -3.63
C SER A 349 25.43 -6.38 -2.46
N ILE A 350 24.93 -6.05 -1.26
CA ILE A 350 25.12 -6.91 -0.07
C ILE A 350 24.05 -8.01 0.06
N THR A 351 22.92 -7.95 -0.66
CA THR A 351 21.84 -8.97 -0.55
C THR A 351 21.80 -10.02 -1.66
N ALA A 352 22.77 -10.04 -2.58
CA ALA A 352 22.90 -11.08 -3.61
C ALA A 352 24.03 -12.10 -3.34
N GLY A 353 24.62 -12.09 -2.14
CA GLY A 353 25.66 -13.03 -1.72
C GLY A 353 25.14 -14.15 -0.82
N SER A 354 25.17 -15.37 -1.34
CA SER A 354 25.30 -16.61 -0.55
C SER A 354 24.04 -17.22 0.11
N SER A 355 23.21 -17.85 -0.70
CA SER A 355 22.58 -19.15 -0.34
C SER A 355 22.59 -20.14 -1.52
N ARG A 356 23.62 -20.05 -2.37
CA ARG A 356 23.92 -21.12 -3.34
C ARG A 356 24.88 -22.08 -2.65
N SER A 357 24.32 -22.97 -1.83
CA SER A 357 24.95 -24.22 -1.41
C SER A 357 25.40 -24.96 -2.68
N LYS A 358 26.70 -24.88 -2.96
CA LYS A 358 27.41 -25.79 -3.86
C LYS A 358 27.83 -26.94 -2.96
N GLY A 359 27.39 -28.15 -3.32
CA GLY A 359 27.57 -29.34 -2.52
C GLY A 359 29.03 -29.69 -2.28
N ASP A 360 29.28 -30.20 -1.08
CA ASP A 360 30.34 -31.16 -0.86
C ASP A 360 29.74 -32.56 -1.08
N GLY A 361 30.21 -33.20 -2.14
CA GLY A 361 30.10 -34.64 -2.28
C GLY A 361 30.98 -35.27 -1.21
N MET A 362 30.36 -35.99 -0.27
CA MET A 362 31.08 -36.85 0.64
C MET A 362 31.03 -38.28 0.09
N THR A 363 32.22 -38.74 -0.27
CA THR A 363 32.60 -40.06 -0.76
C THR A 363 32.07 -41.19 0.13
N GLN A 364 31.45 -42.19 -0.53
CA GLN A 364 31.32 -43.54 0.00
C GLN A 364 32.72 -44.15 0.20
N GLY A 365 33.03 -44.55 1.43
CA GLY A 365 34.18 -45.38 1.78
C GLY A 365 33.75 -46.48 2.75
N LYS A 366 34.00 -47.73 2.36
CA LYS A 366 33.74 -48.99 3.07
C LYS A 366 34.80 -49.27 4.15
N ALA A 367 34.42 -50.11 5.12
CA ALA A 367 35.24 -50.91 6.07
C ALA A 367 35.96 -50.09 7.17
N GLU A 368 36.12 -50.51 8.43
CA GLU A 368 36.18 -51.84 9.04
C GLU A 368 36.05 -51.71 10.59
N GLN A 369 35.70 -52.83 11.22
CA GLN A 369 35.62 -53.24 12.65
C GLN A 369 36.46 -52.52 13.73
N SER A 370 35.87 -52.32 14.93
CA SER A 370 36.24 -52.95 16.24
C SER A 370 35.38 -52.31 17.35
N GLU A 371 34.45 -53.02 17.99
CA GLU A 371 34.69 -53.81 19.22
C GLU A 371 35.01 -52.93 20.45
N ALA A 372 34.03 -52.75 21.35
CA ALA A 372 34.20 -52.72 22.81
C ALA A 372 32.84 -52.59 23.51
N THR A 373 32.48 -53.72 24.12
CA THR A 373 31.54 -54.05 25.19
C THR A 373 31.59 -53.10 26.41
N GLU A 374 30.43 -52.86 27.03
CA GLU A 374 30.14 -52.80 28.49
C GLU A 374 28.67 -52.35 28.63
N GLU A 375 27.73 -53.26 28.90
CA GLU A 375 27.24 -53.61 30.26
C GLU A 375 26.82 -52.38 31.08
N GLU A 376 25.50 -52.14 31.23
CA GLU A 376 24.84 -52.28 32.53
C GLU A 376 23.31 -52.32 32.37
N GLU A 377 22.74 -53.25 33.13
CA GLU A 377 21.39 -53.76 33.23
C GLU A 377 20.73 -53.11 34.46
N VAL A 378 19.54 -52.51 34.35
CA VAL A 378 18.61 -52.40 35.48
C VAL A 378 17.15 -52.46 34.97
N ASP A 379 16.50 -53.53 35.39
CA ASP A 379 15.09 -53.86 35.33
C ASP A 379 14.15 -52.81 35.96
N ALA A 380 12.90 -52.75 35.48
CA ALA A 380 11.75 -53.23 36.26
C ALA A 380 10.41 -52.95 35.53
N ASP A 381 9.67 -54.05 35.32
CA ASP A 381 8.21 -54.26 35.40
C ASP A 381 7.29 -53.03 35.59
N GLY A 382 6.09 -52.99 35.01
CA GLY A 382 5.31 -54.05 34.38
C GLY A 382 3.84 -53.65 34.28
N SER A 383 3.10 -54.44 33.49
CA SER A 383 1.64 -54.44 33.22
C SER A 383 1.01 -53.28 32.46
#